data_AF-A0AAD2F6C2-F1
#
_entry.id   AF-A0AAD2F6C2-F1
#
_cell.length_a   1.000
_cell.length_b   1.000
_cell.length_c   1.000
_cell.angle_alpha   90.00
_cell.angle_beta   90.00
_cell.angle_gamma   90.00
#
_symmetry.space_group_name_H-M   'P 1'
#
loop_
_entity.id
_entity.type
_entity.pdbx_description
1 polymer ?
#
loop_
_entity_poly.entity_id
_entity_poly.type
_entity_poly.pdbx_seq_one_letter_code
_entity_poly.pdbx_strand_id
1 'polypeptide(L)' 'MLRVEQLIEEGGTVVNRHVIASAINMVVFITKDAGDGKRKVKEVAWVDGYDAIKQEYILRDV' A
#
# COMPACT_ATOMS: atom_id res chain seq x y z
N MET A 1 -10.92 1.69 3.27
CA MET A 1 -10.01 2.81 2.94
C MET A 1 -8.64 2.49 3.46
N LEU A 2 -7.59 2.66 2.64
CA LEU A 2 -6.22 2.37 3.08
C LEU A 2 -5.67 3.49 3.96
N ARG A 3 -4.71 3.20 4.84
CA ARG A 3 -4.14 4.19 5.76
C ARG A 3 -3.49 5.37 5.03
N VAL A 4 -2.85 5.12 3.89
CA VAL A 4 -2.26 6.19 3.07
C VAL A 4 -3.31 7.15 2.52
N GLU A 5 -4.48 6.66 2.14
CA GLU A 5 -5.58 7.48 1.64
C GLU A 5 -6.13 8.35 2.78
N GLN A 6 -6.31 7.78 3.97
CA GLN A 6 -6.73 8.53 5.15
C GLN A 6 -5.74 9.65 5.49
N LEU A 7 -4.43 9.39 5.44
CA LEU A 7 -3.40 10.40 5.72
C LEU A 7 -3.44 11.56 4.72
N ILE A 8 -3.74 11.29 3.44
CA ILE A 8 -3.88 12.33 2.42
C ILE A 8 -5.12 13.19 2.68
N GLU A 9 -6.22 12.54 3.05
CA GLU A 9 -7.48 13.21 3.42
C GLU A 9 -7.32 14.08 4.67
N GLU A 10 -6.64 13.56 5.70
CA GLU A 10 -6.27 14.30 6.93
C GLU A 10 -5.39 15.52 6.61
N GLY A 11 -4.57 15.44 5.55
CA GLY A 11 -3.77 16.55 5.03
C GLY A 11 -4.57 17.61 4.26
N GLY A 12 -5.89 17.46 4.15
CA GLY A 12 -6.79 18.43 3.50
C GLY A 12 -6.84 18.34 1.98
N THR A 13 -6.35 17.26 1.38
CA THR A 13 -6.36 17.05 -0.07
C THR A 13 -7.30 15.91 -0.45
N VAL A 14 -7.95 16.03 -1.61
CA VAL A 14 -8.81 14.97 -2.14
C VAL A 14 -7.96 13.76 -2.54
N VAL A 15 -8.34 12.58 -2.07
CA VAL A 15 -7.66 11.32 -2.41
C VAL A 15 -7.83 11.02 -3.89
N ASN A 16 -6.70 10.93 -4.60
CA ASN A 16 -6.64 10.44 -5.97
C ASN A 16 -5.85 9.12 -6.04
N ARG A 17 -6.58 8.01 -6.15
CA ARG A 17 -6.01 6.64 -6.08
C ARG A 17 -5.11 6.29 -7.26
N HIS A 18 -5.37 6.86 -8.44
CA HIS A 18 -4.48 6.71 -9.60
C HIS A 18 -3.13 7.37 -9.37
N VAL A 19 -3.11 8.55 -8.73
CA VAL A 19 -1.87 9.25 -8.38
C VAL A 19 -1.11 8.51 -7.29
N ILE A 20 -1.80 7.97 -6.29
CA ILE A 20 -1.17 7.15 -5.25
C ILE A 20 -0.51 5.92 -5.88
N ALA A 21 -1.23 5.21 -6.75
CA ALA A 21 -0.70 4.02 -7.42
C ALA A 21 0.46 4.32 -8.38
N SER A 22 0.50 5.50 -9.00
CA SER A 22 1.63 5.88 -9.87
C SER A 22 2.85 6.38 -9.08
N ALA A 23 2.64 6.90 -7.86
CA ALA A 23 3.71 7.44 -7.02
C ALA A 23 4.42 6.35 -6.18
N ILE A 24 3.76 5.22 -5.91
CA ILE A 24 4.32 4.11 -5.13
C ILE A 24 4.69 3.01 -6.10
N ASN A 25 5.95 2.58 -6.13
CA ASN A 25 6.36 1.44 -6.97
C ASN A 25 6.28 0.11 -6.23
N MET A 26 6.60 0.09 -4.93
CA MET A 26 6.73 -1.14 -4.14
C MET A 26 6.19 -0.92 -2.73
N VAL A 27 5.55 -1.96 -2.19
CA VAL A 27 5.10 -2.03 -0.79
C VAL A 27 5.77 -3.23 -0.12
N VAL A 28 6.35 -2.98 1.06
CA VAL A 28 6.98 -4.01 1.89
C VAL A 28 6.16 -4.16 3.17
N PHE A 29 5.58 -5.33 3.37
CA PHE A 29 4.85 -5.64 4.60
C PHE A 29 5.82 -6.26 5.61
N ILE A 30 5.99 -5.59 6.75
CA ILE A 30 6.87 -6.04 7.83
C ILE A 30 6.00 -6.50 9.00
N THR A 31 6.26 -7.69 9.53
CA THR A 31 5.59 -8.22 10.71
C THR A 31 6.57 -8.44 11.86
N LYS A 32 6.06 -8.37 13.09
CA LYS A 32 6.83 -8.78 14.28
C LYS A 32 6.63 -10.28 14.47
N ASP A 33 7.73 -11.02 14.49
CA ASP A 33 7.73 -12.44 14.78
C ASP A 33 7.30 -12.67 16.24
N ALA A 34 6.34 -13.57 16.44
CA ALA A 34 5.80 -13.84 17.77
C ALA A 34 6.77 -14.63 18.67
N GLY A 35 7.75 -15.32 18.10
CA GLY A 35 8.73 -16.12 18.83
C GLY A 35 9.92 -15.30 19.31
N ASP A 36 10.67 -14.70 18.38
CA ASP A 36 11.91 -13.98 18.70
C ASP A 36 11.70 -12.46 18.89
N GLY A 37 10.50 -11.94 18.61
CA GLY A 37 10.16 -10.53 18.74
C GLY A 37 10.81 -9.62 17.69
N LYS A 38 11.55 -10.17 16.72
CA LYS A 38 12.23 -9.40 15.66
C LYS A 38 11.25 -9.01 14.56
N ARG A 39 11.60 -7.99 13.79
CA ARG A 39 10.85 -7.58 12.60
C ARG A 39 11.35 -8.36 11.40
N LYS A 40 10.45 -9.00 10.66
CA LYS A 40 10.73 -9.76 9.43
C LYS A 40 9.87 -9.23 8.29
N VAL A 41 10.42 -9.26 7.08
CA VAL A 41 9.64 -9.01 5.87
C VAL A 41 8.69 -10.19 5.70
N LYS A 42 7.38 -9.89 5.68
CA LYS A 42 6.32 -10.86 5.45
C LYS A 42 6.05 -11.01 3.95
N GLU A 43 6.03 -9.89 3.23
CA GLU A 43 5.61 -9.83 1.84
C GLU A 43 6.20 -8.58 1.18
N VAL A 44 6.53 -8.70 -0.11
CA VAL A 44 6.95 -7.58 -0.96
C VAL A 44 6.09 -7.65 -2.21
N ALA A 45 5.46 -6.54 -2.58
CA ALA A 45 4.63 -6.45 -3.77
C ALA A 45 4.97 -5.19 -4.57
N TRP A 46 4.98 -5.31 -5.90
CA TRP A 46 4.95 -4.19 -6.82
C TRP A 46 3.54 -3.62 -6.90
N VAL A 47 3.43 -2.31 -7.03
CA VAL A 47 2.17 -1.61 -7.29
C VAL A 47 2.13 -1.29 -8.78
N ASP A 48 1.31 -2.03 -9.52
CA ASP A 48 1.21 -1.89 -10.97
C ASP A 48 0.15 -0.85 -11.38
N GLY A 49 -0.77 -0.46 -10.47
CA GLY A 49 -1.79 0.55 -10.74
C GLY A 49 -2.99 0.53 -9.79
N TYR A 50 -4.07 1.20 -10.21
CA TYR A 50 -5.37 1.20 -9.52
C TYR A 50 -6.48 0.84 -10.52
N ASP A 51 -7.26 -0.20 -10.20
CA ASP A 51 -8.43 -0.62 -10.95
C ASP A 51 -9.66 0.19 -10.47
N ALA A 52 -10.13 1.13 -11.29
CA ALA A 52 -11.28 1.97 -10.96
C ALA A 52 -12.62 1.22 -10.98
N ILE A 53 -12.70 0.08 -11.66
CA ILE A 53 -13.93 -0.74 -11.76
C ILE A 53 -14.08 -1.57 -10.48
N LYS A 54 -13.00 -2.25 -10.08
CA LYS A 54 -12.97 -3.05 -8.83
C LYS A 54 -12.74 -2.22 -7.58
N GLN A 55 -12.30 -0.98 -7.75
CA GLN A 55 -11.89 -0.06 -6.69
C GLN A 55 -10.70 -0.58 -5.85
N GLU A 56 -9.77 -1.28 -6.48
CA GLU A 56 -8.64 -1.95 -5.81
C GLU A 56 -7.28 -1.56 -6.41
N TYR A 57 -6.23 -1.57 -5.57
CA TYR A 57 -4.86 -1.44 -6.04
C TYR A 57 -4.40 -2.76 -6.65
N ILE A 58 -3.78 -2.68 -7.83
CA ILE A 58 -3.26 -3.85 -8.53
C ILE A 58 -1.87 -4.12 -7.98
N LEU A 59 -1.73 -5.24 -7.27
CA LEU A 59 -0.49 -5.68 -6.65
C LEU A 59 0.03 -6.94 -7.34
N ARG A 60 1.34 -7.05 -7.45
CA ARG A 60 2.03 -8.23 -7.99
C ARG A 60 3.21 -8.60 -7.11
N ASP A 61 3.27 -9.86 -6.66
CA ASP A 61 4.36 -10.37 -5.85
C ASP A 61 5.72 -10.26 -6.57
N VAL A 62 6.79 -10.07 -5.79
CA VAL A 62 8.18 -10.02 -6.26
C VAL A 62 8.79 -11.41 -6.38
#